data_AF-A0A9D6NG37-F1
#
_entry.id   AF-A0A9D6NG37-F1
#
_cell.length_a   1.000
_cell.length_b   1.000
_cell.length_c   1.000
_cell.angle_alpha   90.00
_cell.angle_beta   90.00
_cell.angle_gamma   90.00
#
_symmetry.space_group_name_H-M   'P 1'
#
loop_
_entity.id
_entity.type
_entity.pdbx_description
1 polymer ?
#
loop_
_entity_poly.entity_id
_entity_poly.type
_entity_poly.pdbx_seq_one_letter_code
_entity_poly.pdbx_strand_id
1 'polypeptide(L)'
;MSLLLQEAPFSDPTEALAASDGNLRLLALITALHLMPEHGLLCVEEPEHGLHPLVFGPLLDLIRERCAPDGTRQVVVATHSPDLIDAAEVSEVIVAERQADGSTSLRRLDSDDLGEWLQDFRLGELWRMRHLGGVPH
;
A
#
# COMPACT_ATOMS: atom_id res chain seq x y z
N MET A 1 -21.77 15.33 -17.80
CA MET A 1 -21.08 14.08 -18.18
C MET A 1 -21.12 13.18 -16.96
N SER A 2 -21.85 12.06 -17.00
CA SER A 2 -21.90 11.09 -15.90
C SER A 2 -20.84 10.01 -16.12
N LEU A 3 -20.11 9.64 -15.06
CA LEU A 3 -19.20 8.51 -15.06
C LEU A 3 -20.02 7.26 -14.69
N LEU A 4 -19.97 6.23 -15.52
CA LEU A 4 -20.65 4.96 -15.30
C LEU A 4 -19.64 3.88 -14.95
N LEU A 5 -19.96 3.08 -13.94
CA LEU A 5 -19.16 1.97 -13.45
C LEU A 5 -19.85 0.65 -13.82
N GLN A 6 -19.12 -0.26 -14.45
CA GLN A 6 -19.59 -1.60 -14.79
C GLN A 6 -18.72 -2.64 -14.08
N GLU A 7 -19.35 -3.38 -13.16
CA GLU A 7 -18.69 -4.40 -12.34
C GLU A 7 -19.23 -5.77 -12.71
N ALA A 8 -18.36 -6.74 -12.96
CA ALA A 8 -18.79 -8.13 -13.11
C ALA A 8 -19.29 -8.66 -11.75
N PRO A 9 -20.37 -9.47 -11.69
CA PRO A 9 -21.11 -10.05 -12.82
C PRO A 9 -22.32 -9.23 -13.28
N PHE A 10 -22.50 -7.98 -12.82
CA PHE A 10 -23.68 -7.17 -13.14
C PHE A 10 -23.65 -6.71 -14.60
N SER A 11 -24.79 -6.85 -15.30
CA SER A 11 -24.93 -6.45 -16.70
C SER A 11 -25.17 -4.96 -16.88
N ASP A 12 -25.84 -4.32 -15.91
CA ASP A 12 -26.24 -2.93 -16.00
C ASP A 12 -25.21 -2.02 -15.31
N PRO A 13 -24.71 -0.98 -16.00
CA PRO A 13 -23.78 -0.04 -15.40
C PRO A 13 -24.50 0.84 -14.36
N THR A 14 -23.80 1.14 -13.27
CA THR A 14 -24.28 2.02 -12.19
C THR A 14 -23.60 3.38 -12.32
N GLU A 15 -24.23 4.47 -11.89
CA GLU A 15 -23.52 5.74 -11.73
C GLU A 15 -22.38 5.58 -10.72
N ALA A 16 -21.18 6.08 -11.06
CA ALA A 16 -20.02 5.94 -10.20
C ALA A 16 -20.27 6.53 -8.80
N LEU A 17 -21.03 7.63 -8.70
CA LEU A 17 -21.38 8.26 -7.41
C LEU A 17 -22.32 7.40 -6.54
N ALA A 18 -22.92 6.36 -7.09
CA ALA A 18 -23.72 5.39 -6.33
C ALA A 18 -22.88 4.19 -5.85
N ALA A 19 -21.61 4.08 -6.27
CA ALA A 19 -20.70 3.05 -5.79
C ALA A 19 -20.28 3.30 -4.32
N SER A 20 -19.75 2.26 -3.66
CA SER A 20 -19.19 2.41 -2.32
C SER A 20 -17.99 3.35 -2.33
N ASP A 21 -17.72 4.02 -1.20
CA ASP A 21 -16.55 4.89 -1.05
C ASP A 21 -15.24 4.12 -1.32
N GLY A 22 -15.16 2.87 -0.89
CA GLY A 22 -14.03 1.98 -1.17
C GLY A 22 -13.82 1.74 -2.67
N ASN A 23 -14.88 1.49 -3.43
CA ASN A 23 -14.77 1.27 -4.88
C ASN A 23 -14.32 2.57 -5.59
N LEU A 24 -14.85 3.72 -5.18
CA LEU A 24 -14.44 5.01 -5.74
C LEU A 24 -12.96 5.32 -5.45
N ARG A 25 -12.49 5.05 -4.23
CA ARG A 25 -11.07 5.21 -3.86
C ARG A 25 -10.19 4.27 -4.66
N LEU A 26 -10.56 3.00 -4.77
CA LEU A 26 -9.81 2.02 -5.54
C LEU A 26 -9.71 2.45 -7.01
N LEU A 27 -10.81 2.90 -7.62
CA LEU A 27 -10.82 3.42 -8.99
C LEU A 27 -9.94 4.66 -9.14
N ALA A 28 -9.97 5.58 -8.17
CA ALA A 28 -9.11 6.76 -8.17
C ALA A 28 -7.62 6.38 -8.10
N LEU A 29 -7.25 5.44 -7.21
CA LEU A 29 -5.89 4.93 -7.08
C LEU A 29 -5.40 4.24 -8.35
N ILE A 30 -6.21 3.32 -8.91
CA ILE A 30 -5.87 2.64 -10.17
C ILE A 30 -5.70 3.66 -11.30
N THR A 31 -6.57 4.66 -11.38
CA THR A 31 -6.48 5.72 -12.38
C THR A 31 -5.20 6.54 -12.21
N ALA A 32 -4.86 6.95 -10.99
CA ALA A 32 -3.64 7.69 -10.69
C ALA A 32 -2.38 6.90 -11.06
N LEU A 33 -2.35 5.60 -10.72
CA LEU A 33 -1.27 4.69 -11.08
C LEU A 33 -1.12 4.54 -12.60
N HIS A 34 -2.22 4.45 -13.34
CA HIS A 34 -2.21 4.28 -14.78
C HIS A 34 -1.80 5.55 -15.53
N LEU A 35 -2.20 6.72 -15.03
CA LEU A 35 -1.90 8.02 -15.61
C LEU A 35 -0.54 8.59 -15.17
N MET A 36 0.20 7.86 -14.33
CA MET A 36 1.51 8.30 -13.86
C MET A 36 2.47 8.52 -15.04
N PRO A 37 3.11 9.70 -15.13
CA PRO A 37 4.07 9.98 -16.19
C PRO A 37 5.34 9.14 -16.01
N GLU A 38 6.11 9.03 -17.08
CA GLU A 38 7.50 8.58 -17.00
C GLU A 38 8.31 9.56 -16.12
N HIS A 39 9.18 9.04 -15.26
CA HIS A 39 9.86 9.79 -14.18
C HIS A 39 8.93 10.37 -13.11
N GLY A 40 7.73 9.80 -12.94
CA GLY A 40 6.72 10.24 -11.97
C GLY A 40 6.92 9.70 -10.55
N LEU A 41 6.54 10.50 -9.56
CA LEU A 41 6.39 10.13 -8.15
C LEU A 41 4.92 10.23 -7.75
N LEU A 42 4.36 9.17 -7.18
CA LEU A 42 3.04 9.16 -6.56
C LEU A 42 3.17 8.81 -5.08
N CYS A 43 2.76 9.74 -4.21
CA CYS A 43 2.65 9.49 -2.78
C CYS A 43 1.20 9.24 -2.40
N VAL A 44 0.94 8.17 -1.67
CA VAL A 44 -0.39 7.76 -1.25
C VAL A 44 -0.40 7.53 0.26
N GLU A 45 -1.26 8.26 0.95
CA GLU A 45 -1.51 8.10 2.38
C GLU A 45 -2.73 7.19 2.59
N GLU A 46 -2.58 6.17 3.43
CA GLU A 46 -3.62 5.21 3.83
C GLU A 46 -4.45 4.65 2.65
N PRO A 47 -3.82 4.05 1.61
CA PRO A 47 -4.56 3.46 0.49
C PRO A 47 -5.54 2.37 0.92
N GLU A 48 -5.31 1.73 2.07
CA GLU A 48 -6.17 0.71 2.65
C GLU A 48 -7.56 1.22 3.10
N HIS A 49 -7.74 2.53 3.25
CA HIS A 49 -8.91 3.08 3.91
C HIS A 49 -10.19 2.79 3.12
N GLY A 50 -11.11 2.05 3.74
CA GLY A 50 -12.38 1.65 3.12
C GLY A 50 -12.25 0.48 2.14
N LEU A 51 -11.07 -0.14 2.02
CA LEU A 51 -10.82 -1.30 1.18
C LEU A 51 -10.82 -2.59 2.01
N HIS A 52 -11.29 -3.68 1.41
CA HIS A 52 -11.24 -5.00 2.03
C HIS A 52 -9.81 -5.58 1.94
N PRO A 53 -9.25 -6.21 2.99
CA PRO A 53 -7.85 -6.68 2.97
C PRO A 53 -7.45 -7.60 1.81
N LEU A 54 -8.42 -8.33 1.25
CA LEU A 54 -8.22 -9.16 0.04
C LEU A 54 -7.75 -8.37 -1.19
N VAL A 55 -7.92 -7.05 -1.26
CA VAL A 55 -7.46 -6.25 -2.40
C VAL A 55 -6.03 -5.72 -2.24
N PHE A 56 -5.41 -5.85 -1.06
CA PHE A 56 -4.09 -5.27 -0.77
C PHE A 56 -2.97 -5.91 -1.60
N GLY A 57 -2.93 -7.24 -1.68
CA GLY A 57 -1.98 -7.95 -2.54
C GLY A 57 -2.09 -7.51 -4.01
N PRO A 58 -3.28 -7.63 -4.65
CA PRO A 58 -3.47 -7.16 -6.02
C PRO A 58 -3.16 -5.68 -6.24
N LEU A 59 -3.42 -4.82 -5.25
CA LEU A 59 -3.08 -3.39 -5.32
C LEU A 59 -1.57 -3.17 -5.31
N LEU A 60 -0.84 -3.86 -4.44
CA LEU A 60 0.63 -3.79 -4.39
C LEU A 60 1.26 -4.38 -5.66
N ASP A 61 0.70 -5.47 -6.20
CA ASP A 61 1.13 -6.03 -7.49
C ASP A 61 0.97 -5.01 -8.63
N LEU A 62 -0.17 -4.31 -8.69
CA LEU A 62 -0.37 -3.23 -9.65
C LEU A 62 0.63 -2.09 -9.45
N ILE A 63 0.97 -1.74 -8.20
CA ILE A 63 1.99 -0.73 -7.91
C ILE A 63 3.37 -1.19 -8.42
N ARG A 64 3.77 -2.42 -8.12
CA ARG A 64 5.04 -3.02 -8.57
C ARG A 64 5.14 -3.02 -10.10
N GLU A 65 4.07 -3.39 -10.79
CA GLU A 65 4.00 -3.36 -12.27
C GLU A 65 4.22 -1.94 -12.82
N ARG A 66 3.76 -0.90 -12.12
CA ARG A 66 3.94 0.48 -12.54
C ARG A 66 5.31 1.03 -12.18
N CYS A 67 5.94 0.57 -11.12
CA CYS A 67 7.29 0.95 -10.71
C CYS A 67 8.36 0.15 -11.47
N ALA A 68 8.35 0.26 -12.81
CA ALA A 68 9.22 -0.50 -13.71
C ALA A 68 10.68 -0.63 -13.23
N PRO A 69 11.38 -1.75 -13.55
CA PRO A 69 12.71 -2.04 -13.01
C PRO A 69 13.80 -1.00 -13.35
N ASP A 70 13.55 -0.14 -14.34
CA ASP A 70 14.44 0.95 -14.73
C ASP A 70 14.43 2.14 -13.75
N GLY A 71 13.57 2.11 -12.73
CA GLY A 71 13.45 3.15 -11.71
C GLY A 71 12.81 4.43 -12.22
N THR A 72 12.15 4.39 -13.38
CA THR A 72 11.51 5.57 -13.97
C THR A 72 10.22 5.95 -13.27
N ARG A 73 9.64 5.13 -12.39
CA ARG A 73 8.41 5.48 -11.67
C ARG A 73 8.52 5.05 -10.23
N GLN A 74 8.08 5.91 -9.30
CA GLN A 74 8.13 5.64 -7.87
C GLN A 74 6.75 5.83 -7.24
N VAL A 75 6.35 4.87 -6.42
CA VAL A 75 5.19 4.97 -5.54
C VAL A 75 5.66 4.91 -4.10
N VAL A 76 5.23 5.86 -3.28
CA VAL A 76 5.46 5.87 -1.84
C VAL A 76 4.11 5.70 -1.16
N VAL A 77 3.98 4.65 -0.36
CA VAL A 77 2.77 4.38 0.43
C VAL A 77 3.08 4.58 1.90
N ALA A 78 2.30 5.42 2.56
CA ALA A 78 2.25 5.50 4.01
C ALA A 78 1.03 4.73 4.52
N THR A 79 1.24 3.87 5.52
CA THR A 79 0.19 2.98 6.03
C THR A 79 0.40 2.70 7.52
N HIS A 80 -0.72 2.49 8.21
CA HIS A 80 -0.77 1.94 9.56
C HIS A 80 -1.51 0.59 9.58
N SER A 81 -1.73 -0.02 8.42
CA SER A 81 -2.42 -1.29 8.26
C SER A 81 -1.44 -2.45 8.33
N PRO A 82 -1.51 -3.29 9.38
CA PRO A 82 -0.70 -4.51 9.44
C PRO A 82 -1.04 -5.45 8.27
N ASP A 83 -2.28 -5.45 7.81
CA ASP A 83 -2.74 -6.33 6.74
C ASP A 83 -2.17 -5.89 5.38
N LEU A 84 -1.93 -4.58 5.17
CA LEU A 84 -1.23 -4.08 3.98
C LEU A 84 0.27 -4.36 4.08
N ILE A 85 0.85 -4.20 5.28
CA ILE A 85 2.26 -4.57 5.55
C ILE A 85 2.48 -6.06 5.31
N ASP A 86 1.53 -6.93 5.67
CA ASP A 86 1.57 -8.37 5.40
C ASP A 86 1.57 -8.72 3.90
N ALA A 87 1.07 -7.84 3.05
CA ALA A 87 1.05 -8.02 1.59
C ALA A 87 2.31 -7.46 0.89
N ALA A 88 3.13 -6.69 1.60
CA ALA A 88 4.37 -6.11 1.10
C ALA A 88 5.55 -7.11 1.19
N GLU A 89 6.55 -6.91 0.33
CA GLU A 89 7.84 -7.58 0.48
C GLU A 89 8.69 -6.88 1.53
N VAL A 90 9.58 -7.61 2.19
CA VAL A 90 10.46 -7.06 3.24
C VAL A 90 11.22 -5.83 2.74
N SER A 91 11.81 -5.92 1.54
CA SER A 91 12.59 -4.84 0.91
C SER A 91 11.78 -3.59 0.55
N GLU A 92 10.46 -3.69 0.50
CA GLU A 92 9.55 -2.59 0.20
C GLU A 92 9.18 -1.79 1.46
N VAL A 93 9.39 -2.35 2.66
CA VAL A 93 8.97 -1.72 3.91
C VAL A 93 10.07 -0.84 4.47
N ILE A 94 9.72 0.42 4.73
CA ILE A 94 10.54 1.39 5.46
C ILE A 94 9.81 1.73 6.77
N VAL A 95 10.46 1.43 7.89
CA VAL A 95 9.97 1.81 9.21
C VAL A 95 10.39 3.24 9.51
N ALA A 96 9.41 4.10 9.76
CA ALA A 96 9.61 5.45 10.25
C ALA A 96 9.39 5.50 11.76
N GLU A 97 10.40 5.98 12.50
CA GLU A 97 10.36 6.00 13.98
C GLU A 97 10.86 7.33 14.53
N ARG A 98 10.17 7.85 15.55
CA ARG A 98 10.54 9.08 16.23
C ARG A 98 11.54 8.79 17.34
N GLN A 99 12.69 9.45 17.28
CA GLN A 99 13.76 9.32 18.24
C GLN A 99 13.55 10.23 19.46
N ALA A 100 14.22 9.91 20.57
CA ALA A 100 14.11 10.65 21.83
C ALA A 100 14.59 12.11 21.71
N ASP A 101 15.51 12.40 20.79
CA ASP A 101 15.99 13.75 20.47
C ASP A 101 15.01 14.55 19.59
N GLY A 102 13.90 13.94 19.19
CA GLY A 102 12.86 14.53 18.34
C GLY A 102 13.08 14.38 16.84
N SER A 103 14.17 13.75 16.41
CA SER A 103 14.41 13.40 15.00
C SER A 103 13.55 12.21 14.56
N THR A 104 13.49 11.96 13.25
CA THR A 104 12.84 10.77 12.67
C THR A 104 13.90 9.93 11.97
N SER A 105 14.00 8.66 12.33
CA SER A 105 14.81 7.68 11.61
C SER A 105 13.94 6.92 10.60
N LEU A 106 14.48 6.71 9.41
CA LEU A 106 13.90 5.85 8.38
C LEU A 106 14.81 4.64 8.20
N ARG A 107 14.29 3.44 8.42
CA ARG A 107 15.03 2.18 8.26
C ARG A 107 14.28 1.25 7.33
N ARG A 108 14.90 0.89 6.21
CA ARG A 108 14.40 -0.18 5.34
C ARG A 108 14.63 -1.52 6.03
N LEU A 109 13.66 -2.42 5.95
CA LEU A 109 13.82 -3.78 6.46
C LEU A 109 14.74 -4.59 5.55
N ASP A 110 15.44 -5.53 6.17
CA ASP A 110 16.30 -6.50 5.49
C ASP A 110 15.78 -7.91 5.84
N SER A 111 15.68 -8.78 4.83
CA SER A 111 15.23 -10.16 5.04
C SER A 111 16.23 -10.95 5.89
N ASP A 112 17.52 -10.63 5.79
CA ASP A 112 18.57 -11.34 6.52
C ASP A 112 18.47 -11.09 8.03
N ASP A 113 18.04 -9.89 8.43
CA ASP A 113 17.81 -9.53 9.84
C ASP A 113 16.55 -10.19 10.43
N LEU A 114 15.59 -10.56 9.58
CA LEU A 114 14.28 -11.08 9.99
C LEU A 114 14.13 -12.60 9.77
N GLY A 115 15.17 -13.29 9.31
CA GLY A 115 15.08 -14.66 8.79
C GLY A 115 14.46 -15.69 9.74
N GLU A 116 14.78 -15.68 11.03
CA GLU A 116 14.16 -16.58 12.02
C GLU A 116 12.70 -16.18 12.31
N TRP A 117 12.42 -14.89 12.38
CA TRP A 117 11.08 -14.36 12.68
C TRP A 117 10.07 -14.63 11.56
N LEU A 118 10.50 -14.56 10.29
CA LEU A 118 9.64 -14.79 9.13
C LEU A 118 9.23 -16.26 8.95
N GLN A 119 9.76 -17.19 9.76
CA GLN A 119 9.32 -18.59 9.78
C GLN A 119 7.99 -18.75 10.51
N ASP A 120 7.78 -17.96 11.57
CA ASP A 120 6.65 -18.10 12.48
C ASP A 120 5.65 -16.92 12.38
N PHE A 121 6.08 -15.77 11.84
CA PHE A 121 5.31 -14.54 11.86
C PHE A 121 5.30 -13.81 10.51
N ARG A 122 4.21 -13.12 10.24
CA ARG A 122 4.11 -12.16 9.13
C ARG A 122 4.60 -10.76 9.54
N LEU A 123 4.90 -9.91 8.57
CA LEU A 123 5.45 -8.58 8.81
C LEU A 123 4.53 -7.68 9.66
N GLY A 124 3.23 -7.70 9.39
CA GLY A 124 2.21 -6.99 10.15
C GLY A 124 2.10 -7.50 11.59
N GLU A 125 2.32 -8.80 11.83
CA GLU A 125 2.41 -9.35 13.19
C GLU A 125 3.65 -8.83 13.93
N LEU A 126 4.81 -8.84 13.28
CA LEU A 126 6.05 -8.29 13.83
C LEU A 126 5.93 -6.79 14.12
N TRP A 127 5.19 -6.04 13.29
CA TRP A 127 4.88 -4.63 13.55
C TRP A 127 3.96 -4.47 14.78
N ARG A 128 2.86 -5.22 14.86
CA ARG A 128 1.93 -5.23 16.01
C ARG A 128 2.65 -5.60 17.32
N MET A 129 3.59 -6.52 17.27
CA MET A 129 4.43 -6.95 18.40
C MET A 129 5.51 -5.93 18.78
N ARG A 130 5.59 -4.79 18.08
CA ARG A 130 6.62 -3.75 18.24
C ARG A 130 8.04 -4.25 17.95
N HIS A 131 8.18 -5.39 17.27
CA HIS A 131 9.49 -5.92 16.90
C HIS A 131 10.13 -5.10 15.77
N LEU A 132 9.32 -4.64 14.81
CA LEU A 132 9.82 -3.81 13.70
C LEU A 132 10.06 -2.34 14.08
N GLY A 133 9.44 -1.82 15.15
CA GLY A 133 9.44 -0.40 15.50
C GLY A 133 8.41 0.44 14.72
N GLY A 134 8.48 1.76 14.85
CA GLY A 134 7.58 2.68 14.11
C GLY A 134 6.10 2.59 14.49
N VAL A 135 5.83 2.15 15.71
CA VAL A 135 4.48 2.10 16.29
C VAL A 135 4.17 3.41 17.04
N PRO A 136 2.93 3.91 17.02
CA PRO A 136 2.53 5.05 17.84
C PRO A 136 2.78 4.78 19.33
N HIS A 137 3.30 5.81 20.03
CA HIS A 137 3.52 5.78 21.47
C HIS A 137 2.21 5.86 22.26
#